data_AF-A0A0X8JEF8-F1
#
_entry.id   AF-A0A0X8JEF8-F1
#
_cell.length_a   1.000
_cell.length_b   1.000
_cell.length_c   1.000
_cell.angle_alpha   90.00
_cell.angle_beta   90.00
_cell.angle_gamma   90.00
#
_symmetry.space_group_name_H-M   'P 1'
#
loop_
_entity.id
_entity.type
_entity.pdbx_description
1 polymer ?
#
loop_
_entity_poly.entity_id
_entity_poly.type
_entity_poly.pdbx_seq_one_letter_code
_entity_poly.pdbx_strand_id
1 'polypeptide(L)'
;MPAELDAVASWIFQAECPIPNDVGPLLVQGERPVTAYKTFRDSAIFTDRRLIVRDAQGITGKKVELYSLPYSAINMWSSENAGTFDLDAELELWTRAGHIKIKLGRGVDVRRLDLLISTMVLGRV
;
A
#
# COMPACT_ATOMS: atom_id res chain seq x y z
N MET A 1 -22.78 14.36 -12.75
CA MET A 1 -22.12 13.17 -12.18
C MET A 1 -20.86 13.67 -11.51
N PRO A 2 -20.55 13.32 -10.24
CA PRO A 2 -19.26 13.67 -9.69
C PRO A 2 -18.22 12.98 -10.56
N ALA A 3 -17.18 13.71 -10.98
CA ALA A 3 -16.03 13.09 -11.62
C ALA A 3 -15.53 12.01 -10.67
N GLU A 4 -15.61 10.75 -11.10
CA GLU A 4 -14.92 9.65 -10.46
C GLU A 4 -13.46 10.11 -10.34
N LEU A 5 -12.95 10.21 -9.10
CA LEU A 5 -11.53 10.51 -8.90
C LEU A 5 -10.80 9.28 -9.44
N ASP A 6 -10.39 9.33 -10.71
CA ASP A 6 -9.67 8.24 -11.36
C ASP A 6 -8.51 7.82 -10.45
N ALA A 7 -8.46 6.54 -10.14
CA ALA A 7 -7.40 6.01 -9.31
C ALA A 7 -6.07 6.24 -10.02
N VAL A 8 -5.18 7.01 -9.41
CA VAL A 8 -3.81 7.23 -9.91
C VAL A 8 -3.03 5.92 -9.89
N ALA A 9 -3.36 5.04 -8.95
CA ALA A 9 -2.86 3.68 -8.92
C ALA A 9 -3.86 2.72 -8.26
N SER A 10 -3.83 1.46 -8.69
CA SER A 10 -4.62 0.36 -8.11
C SER A 10 -3.75 -0.88 -7.96
N TRP A 11 -3.66 -1.41 -6.74
CA TRP A 11 -2.85 -2.60 -6.42
C TRP A 11 -3.66 -3.67 -5.70
N ILE A 12 -3.20 -4.91 -5.79
CA ILE A 12 -3.77 -6.05 -5.05
C ILE A 12 -2.67 -6.64 -4.17
N PHE A 13 -2.88 -6.66 -2.85
CA PHE A 13 -1.98 -7.26 -1.87
C PHE A 13 -2.49 -8.63 -1.49
N GLN A 14 -1.83 -9.68 -1.95
CA GLN A 14 -2.33 -11.06 -1.86
C GLN A 14 -2.18 -11.63 -0.46
N ALA A 15 -1.00 -11.44 0.15
CA ALA A 15 -0.66 -11.97 1.47
C ALA A 15 0.50 -11.17 2.06
N GLU A 16 0.56 -11.13 3.40
CA GLU A 16 1.75 -10.63 4.11
C GLU A 16 2.95 -11.54 3.79
N CYS A 17 4.13 -10.94 3.67
CA CYS A 17 5.37 -11.65 3.40
C CYS A 17 6.53 -11.07 4.21
N PRO A 18 7.66 -11.80 4.34
CA PRO A 18 8.88 -11.24 4.90
C PRO A 18 9.29 -9.97 4.15
N ILE A 19 9.90 -9.02 4.86
CA ILE A 19 10.46 -7.82 4.25
C ILE A 19 11.51 -8.24 3.21
N PRO A 20 11.42 -7.77 1.94
CA PRO A 20 12.42 -8.08 0.92
C PRO A 20 13.82 -7.59 1.33
N ASN A 21 14.82 -8.45 1.18
CA ASN A 21 16.20 -8.14 1.56
C ASN A 21 16.80 -6.97 0.76
N ASP A 22 16.27 -6.73 -0.45
CA ASP A 22 16.72 -5.68 -1.36
C ASP A 22 16.04 -4.32 -1.12
N VAL A 23 15.22 -4.18 -0.07
CA VAL A 23 14.62 -2.89 0.28
C VAL A 23 15.64 -1.90 0.85
N GLY A 24 16.74 -2.39 1.46
CA GLY A 24 17.71 -1.58 2.19
C GLY A 24 18.22 -0.34 1.43
N PRO A 25 18.66 -0.47 0.17
CA PRO A 25 19.09 0.67 -0.66
C PRO A 25 18.00 1.71 -0.94
N LEU A 26 16.71 1.38 -0.78
CA LEU A 26 15.60 2.31 -0.99
C LEU A 26 15.29 3.13 0.27
N LEU A 27 15.72 2.68 1.44
CA LEU A 27 15.41 3.29 2.73
C LEU A 27 16.36 4.45 3.01
N VAL A 28 15.81 5.56 3.50
CA VAL A 28 16.65 6.66 4.01
C VAL A 28 17.15 6.34 5.42
N GLN A 29 18.18 7.04 5.88
CA GLN A 29 18.76 6.79 7.21
C GLN A 29 17.70 6.83 8.32
N GLY A 30 17.63 5.74 9.09
CA GLY A 30 16.70 5.57 10.20
C GLY A 30 15.25 5.26 9.79
N GLU A 31 14.94 5.09 8.50
CA GLU A 31 13.66 4.54 8.06
C GLU A 31 13.62 3.04 8.33
N ARG A 32 12.51 2.54 8.89
CA ARG A 32 12.37 1.14 9.30
C ARG A 32 11.18 0.50 8.57
N PRO A 33 11.37 -0.66 7.91
CA PRO A 33 10.25 -1.43 7.37
C PRO A 33 9.43 -2.02 8.52
N VAL A 34 8.10 -1.96 8.41
CA VAL A 34 7.13 -2.43 9.41
C VAL A 34 6.49 -3.74 8.99
N THR A 35 5.98 -3.79 7.76
CA THR A 35 5.39 -5.01 7.16
C THR A 35 5.50 -4.95 5.64
N ALA A 36 5.43 -6.10 4.99
CA ALA A 36 5.43 -6.21 3.54
C ALA A 36 4.35 -7.18 3.06
N TYR A 37 3.86 -6.95 1.86
CA TYR A 37 2.85 -7.75 1.19
C TYR A 37 3.32 -8.10 -0.20
N LYS A 38 2.98 -9.31 -0.67
CA LYS A 38 3.13 -9.66 -2.09
C LYS A 38 2.02 -9.01 -2.88
N THR A 39 2.38 -8.41 -4.01
CA THR A 39 1.40 -8.03 -5.02
C THR A 39 1.30 -9.13 -6.09
N PHE A 40 0.44 -8.96 -7.08
CA PHE A 40 0.41 -9.88 -8.22
C PHE A 40 1.75 -9.95 -8.97
N ARG A 41 2.57 -8.90 -8.90
CA ARG A 41 3.83 -8.81 -9.67
C ARG A 41 5.06 -8.86 -8.77
N ASP A 42 5.15 -7.99 -7.76
CA ASP A 42 6.29 -7.97 -6.83
C ASP A 42 5.84 -7.83 -5.37
N SER A 43 5.95 -6.63 -4.79
CA SER A 43 5.79 -6.41 -3.35
C SER A 43 5.42 -4.97 -3.02
N ALA A 44 4.77 -4.80 -1.89
CA ALA A 44 4.51 -3.52 -1.24
C ALA A 44 5.10 -3.57 0.17
N ILE A 45 5.82 -2.52 0.57
CA ILE A 45 6.45 -2.41 1.90
C ILE A 45 5.88 -1.18 2.59
N PHE A 46 5.30 -1.37 3.77
CA PHE A 46 4.96 -0.29 4.67
C PHE A 46 6.15 -0.04 5.59
N THR A 47 6.65 1.20 5.60
CA THR A 47 7.71 1.63 6.52
C THR A 47 7.13 2.48 7.65
N ASP A 48 7.98 3.06 8.48
CA ASP A 48 7.59 4.10 9.43
C ASP A 48 7.46 5.50 8.77
N ARG A 49 7.69 5.62 7.46
CA ARG A 49 7.64 6.89 6.70
C ARG A 49 6.71 6.89 5.49
N ARG A 50 6.57 5.77 4.79
CA ARG A 50 5.84 5.69 3.52
C ARG A 50 5.41 4.26 3.21
N LEU A 51 4.45 4.16 2.30
CA LEU A 51 4.22 2.95 1.51
C LEU A 51 5.15 2.97 0.30
N ILE A 52 5.91 1.89 0.08
CA ILE A 52 6.72 1.65 -1.11
C ILE A 52 6.07 0.53 -1.89
N VAL A 53 5.73 0.73 -3.16
CA VAL A 53 5.23 -0.34 -4.04
C VAL A 53 6.21 -0.56 -5.18
N ARG A 54 6.60 -1.82 -5.37
CA ARG A 54 7.36 -2.28 -6.54
C ARG A 54 6.38 -2.95 -7.50
N ASP A 55 6.35 -2.48 -8.73
CA ASP A 55 5.49 -3.01 -9.79
C ASP A 55 6.33 -3.38 -11.02
N ALA A 56 6.62 -4.66 -11.19
CA ALA A 56 7.24 -5.19 -12.38
C ALA A 56 6.32 -5.02 -13.59
N GLN A 57 6.77 -4.28 -14.59
CA GLN A 57 6.08 -4.04 -15.85
C GLN A 57 6.60 -4.94 -16.97
N GLY A 58 5.71 -5.24 -17.91
CA GLY A 58 6.01 -5.98 -19.13
C GLY A 58 6.06 -7.50 -18.96
N ILE A 59 6.15 -8.20 -20.09
CA ILE A 59 6.07 -9.67 -20.14
C ILE A 59 7.25 -10.34 -19.40
N THR A 60 8.43 -9.70 -19.43
CA THR A 60 9.66 -10.23 -18.84
C THR A 60 9.82 -9.86 -17.36
N GLY A 61 9.00 -8.96 -16.82
CA GLY A 61 9.11 -8.44 -15.46
C GLY A 61 10.41 -7.69 -15.13
N LYS A 62 11.29 -7.45 -16.11
CA LYS A 62 12.61 -6.82 -15.87
C LYS A 62 12.53 -5.32 -15.57
N LYS A 63 11.49 -4.64 -16.05
CA LYS A 63 11.29 -3.22 -15.78
C LYS A 63 10.49 -3.12 -14.49
N VAL A 64 11.05 -2.56 -13.43
CA VAL A 64 10.34 -2.35 -12.17
C VAL A 64 10.04 -0.86 -12.02
N GLU A 65 8.79 -0.52 -11.81
CA GLU A 65 8.37 0.81 -11.41
C GLU A 65 8.25 0.88 -9.89
N LEU A 66 8.76 1.97 -9.30
CA LEU A 66 8.77 2.19 -7.85
C LEU A 66 7.88 3.36 -7.51
N TYR A 67 6.88 3.10 -6.67
CA TYR A 67 6.03 4.13 -6.07
C TYR A 67 6.46 4.34 -4.63
N SER A 68 6.53 5.60 -4.21
CA SER A 68 6.71 5.99 -2.81
C SER A 68 5.59 6.94 -2.44
N LEU A 69 4.73 6.52 -1.50
CA LEU A 69 3.66 7.32 -0.94
C LEU A 69 4.00 7.67 0.52
N PRO A 70 4.56 8.87 0.79
CA PRO A 70 4.74 9.36 2.15
C PRO A 70 3.41 9.44 2.88
N TYR A 71 3.37 9.03 4.15
CA TYR A 71 2.14 9.13 4.95
C TYR A 71 1.67 10.57 5.12
N SER A 72 2.60 11.54 5.12
CA SER A 72 2.29 12.97 5.15
C SER A 72 1.53 13.49 3.92
N ALA A 73 1.49 12.72 2.82
CA ALA A 73 0.73 13.06 1.62
C ALA A 73 -0.71 12.53 1.64
N ILE A 74 -1.06 11.68 2.60
CA ILE A 74 -2.40 11.10 2.75
C ILE A 74 -3.28 12.12 3.47
N ASN A 75 -4.32 12.59 2.79
CA ASN A 75 -5.28 13.56 3.33
C ASN A 75 -6.51 12.89 3.93
N MET A 76 -6.87 11.70 3.45
CA MET A 76 -7.98 10.88 3.92
C MET A 76 -7.69 9.42 3.57
N TRP A 77 -8.21 8.49 4.35
CA TRP A 77 -8.24 7.07 4.00
C TRP A 77 -9.57 6.46 4.43
N SER A 78 -9.92 5.34 3.81
CA SER A 78 -11.04 4.50 4.20
C SER A 78 -10.63 3.04 4.09
N SER A 79 -11.29 2.17 4.84
CA SER A 79 -11.07 0.73 4.76
C SER A 79 -12.39 -0.02 4.83
N GLU A 80 -12.54 -1.04 4.01
CA GLU A 80 -13.70 -1.93 3.96
C GLU A 80 -13.26 -3.37 4.27
N ASN A 81 -14.00 -4.04 5.16
CA ASN A 81 -13.74 -5.45 5.47
C ASN A 81 -14.27 -6.36 4.37
N ALA A 82 -13.59 -7.49 4.16
CA ALA A 82 -14.13 -8.60 3.39
C ALA A 82 -15.50 -9.05 3.96
N GLY A 83 -16.53 -9.05 3.12
CA GLY A 83 -17.84 -9.60 3.47
C GLY A 83 -17.85 -11.13 3.52
N THR A 84 -18.96 -11.71 3.98
CA THR A 84 -19.11 -13.17 4.20
C THR A 84 -19.04 -14.04 2.93
N PHE A 85 -19.08 -13.44 1.74
CA PHE A 85 -19.19 -14.11 0.43
C PHE A 85 -17.95 -13.94 -0.46
N ASP A 86 -16.74 -13.96 0.12
CA ASP A 86 -15.44 -13.93 -0.58
C ASP A 86 -15.13 -12.62 -1.34
N LEU A 87 -15.61 -11.47 -0.84
CA LEU A 87 -15.15 -10.16 -1.34
C LEU A 87 -13.78 -9.83 -0.73
N ASP A 88 -12.82 -9.42 -1.58
CA ASP A 88 -11.54 -8.85 -1.12
C ASP A 88 -11.82 -7.64 -0.23
N ALA A 89 -11.07 -7.49 0.87
CA ALA A 89 -11.10 -6.26 1.65
C ALA A 89 -10.45 -5.12 0.85
N GLU A 90 -10.75 -3.88 1.22
CA GLU A 90 -10.24 -2.72 0.48
C GLU A 90 -9.68 -1.66 1.42
N LEU A 91 -8.62 -1.00 0.97
CA LEU A 91 -8.02 0.19 1.58
C LEU A 91 -7.87 1.25 0.49
N GLU A 92 -8.45 2.42 0.72
CA GLU A 92 -8.39 3.55 -0.20
C GLU A 92 -7.65 4.72 0.46
N LEU A 93 -6.76 5.37 -0.28
CA LEU A 93 -5.92 6.47 0.19
C LEU A 93 -6.07 7.68 -0.73
N TRP A 94 -6.52 8.80 -0.20
CA TRP A 94 -6.67 10.05 -0.93
C TRP A 94 -5.51 10.98 -0.66
N THR A 95 -4.97 11.53 -1.75
CA THR A 95 -3.92 12.54 -1.75
C THR A 95 -4.36 13.73 -2.59
N ARG A 96 -3.62 14.84 -2.53
CA ARG A 96 -3.81 15.96 -3.45
C ARG A 96 -3.56 15.60 -4.92
N ALA A 97 -2.78 14.56 -5.20
CA ALA A 97 -2.46 14.11 -6.56
C ALA A 97 -3.52 13.16 -7.12
N GLY A 98 -4.41 12.64 -6.28
CA GLY A 98 -5.48 11.73 -6.65
C GLY A 98 -5.64 10.59 -5.64
N HIS A 99 -6.34 9.55 -6.09
CA HIS A 99 -6.80 8.45 -5.25
C HIS A 99 -6.02 7.16 -5.54
N ILE A 100 -5.66 6.43 -4.50
CA ILE A 100 -4.95 5.14 -4.57
C ILE A 100 -5.84 4.06 -3.96
N LYS A 101 -6.10 3.01 -4.74
CA LYS A 101 -6.93 1.88 -4.33
C LYS A 101 -6.08 0.64 -4.08
N ILE A 102 -6.25 0.00 -2.93
CA ILE A 102 -5.53 -1.21 -2.54
C ILE A 102 -6.55 -2.29 -2.20
N LYS A 103 -6.63 -3.33 -3.03
CA LYS A 103 -7.40 -4.54 -2.72
C LYS A 103 -6.54 -5.48 -1.88
N LEU A 104 -7.17 -6.13 -0.93
CA LEU A 104 -6.53 -6.99 0.05
C LEU A 104 -7.08 -8.41 -0.12
N GLY A 105 -6.20 -9.32 -0.48
CA GLY A 105 -6.52 -10.73 -0.66
C GLY A 105 -6.97 -11.39 0.63
N ARG A 106 -7.65 -12.52 0.46
CA ARG A 106 -8.19 -13.33 1.55
C ARG A 106 -7.13 -13.63 2.62
N GLY A 107 -7.40 -13.22 3.87
CA GLY A 107 -6.53 -13.43 5.02
C GLY A 107 -5.62 -12.25 5.36
N VAL A 108 -5.60 -11.18 4.55
CA VAL A 108 -4.97 -9.92 4.96
C VAL A 108 -5.86 -9.21 5.97
N ASP A 109 -5.29 -8.89 7.13
CA ASP A 109 -5.96 -8.12 8.17
C ASP A 109 -5.98 -6.62 7.82
N VAL A 110 -7.10 -6.16 7.27
CA VAL A 110 -7.32 -4.75 6.93
C VAL A 110 -7.30 -3.85 8.16
N ARG A 111 -7.68 -4.33 9.35
CA ARG A 111 -7.71 -3.50 10.57
C ARG A 111 -6.31 -3.23 11.08
N ARG A 112 -5.38 -4.16 10.90
CA ARG A 112 -3.97 -3.93 11.15
C ARG A 112 -3.39 -2.85 10.22
N LEU A 113 -3.79 -2.85 8.95
CA LEU A 113 -3.38 -1.81 8.00
C LEU A 113 -3.99 -0.44 8.33
N ASP A 114 -5.27 -0.40 8.69
CA ASP A 114 -5.95 0.82 9.13
C ASP A 114 -5.26 1.43 10.37
N LEU A 115 -4.93 0.60 11.37
CA LEU A 115 -4.16 1.05 12.54
C LEU A 115 -2.76 1.55 12.17
N LEU A 116 -2.07 0.87 11.25
CA LEU A 116 -0.76 1.31 10.76
C LEU A 116 -0.87 2.69 10.11
N ILE A 117 -1.80 2.88 9.18
CA ILE A 117 -2.00 4.16 8.50
C ILE A 117 -2.38 5.25 9.51
N SER A 118 -3.34 4.99 10.39
CA SER A 118 -3.75 5.91 11.45
C SER A 118 -2.57 6.33 12.34
N THR A 119 -1.73 5.38 12.77
CA THR A 119 -0.54 5.65 13.56
C THR A 119 0.46 6.53 12.81
N MET A 120 0.67 6.25 11.52
CA MET A 120 1.67 6.99 10.74
C MET A 120 1.21 8.38 10.30
N VAL A 121 -0.10 8.57 10.09
CA VAL A 121 -0.70 9.84 9.68
C VAL A 121 -0.97 10.74 10.89
N LEU A 122 -1.50 10.19 12.00
CA LEU A 122 -1.96 10.97 13.16
C LEU A 122 -1.04 10.86 14.39
N GLY A 123 -0.27 9.79 14.53
CA GLY A 123 0.50 9.49 15.74
C GLY A 123 1.81 10.27 15.91
N ARG A 124 2.16 11.13 14.95
CA ARG A 124 3.32 12.02 15.06
C ARG A 124 2.91 13.31 15.77
N VAL A 125 2.92 13.28 17.10
CA VAL A 125 2.84 14.46 17.98
C VAL A 125 4.24 14.83 18.44
#